data_AF-A0A3C2CKX1-F1
#
_entry.id   AF-A0A3C2CKX1-F1
#
_cell.length_a   1.000
_cell.length_b   1.000
_cell.length_c   1.000
_cell.angle_alpha   90.00
_cell.angle_beta   90.00
_cell.angle_gamma   90.00
#
_symmetry.space_group_name_H-M   'P 1'
#
loop_
_entity.id
_entity.type
_entity.pdbx_description
1 polymer ?
#
loop_
_entity_poly.entity_id
_entity_poly.type
_entity_poly.pdbx_seq_one_letter_code
_entity_poly.pdbx_strand_id
1 'polypeptide(L)'
;MISDSEANNLLLALDALDELEQAALKMVRAEIECGPVIDGLMADPLTEGSRLDLLYEVDTLVTDLLTAMGRRRTVGALLQEAPASSARDALTAHLSEQN
;
A
#
# COMPACT_ATOMS: atom_id res chain seq x y z
N MET A 1 25.40 -25.37 -7.59
CA MET A 1 24.66 -25.96 -6.46
C MET A 1 24.69 -24.91 -5.37
N ILE A 2 23.54 -24.46 -4.89
CA ILE A 2 23.52 -23.46 -3.79
C ILE A 2 23.92 -24.17 -2.50
N SER A 3 24.61 -23.48 -1.61
CA SER A 3 24.92 -23.96 -0.27
C SER A 3 23.69 -23.94 0.64
N ASP A 4 23.72 -24.71 1.72
CA ASP A 4 22.61 -24.76 2.68
C ASP A 4 22.32 -23.40 3.32
N SER A 5 23.35 -22.56 3.53
CA SER A 5 23.17 -21.20 4.05
C SER A 5 22.54 -20.26 3.02
N GLU A 6 22.91 -20.38 1.74
CA GLU A 6 22.27 -19.63 0.66
C GLU A 6 20.80 -20.06 0.48
N ALA A 7 20.52 -21.36 0.59
CA ALA A 7 19.16 -21.89 0.58
C ALA A 7 18.32 -21.32 1.73
N ASN A 8 18.87 -21.33 2.95
CA ASN A 8 18.19 -20.78 4.11
C ASN A 8 17.92 -19.28 3.98
N ASN A 9 18.90 -18.50 3.53
CA ASN A 9 18.73 -17.06 3.33
C ASN A 9 17.71 -16.74 2.23
N LEU A 10 17.64 -17.56 1.18
CA LEU A 10 16.62 -17.42 0.15
C LEU A 10 15.22 -17.66 0.72
N LEU A 11 15.02 -18.71 1.52
CA LEU A 11 13.73 -18.98 2.15
C LEU A 11 13.31 -17.83 3.08
N LEU A 12 14.22 -17.32 3.91
CA LEU A 12 13.94 -16.15 4.77
C LEU A 12 13.55 -14.91 3.97
N ALA A 13 14.18 -14.67 2.82
CA ALA A 13 13.83 -13.54 1.96
C ALA A 13 12.44 -13.71 1.32
N LEU A 14 12.06 -14.93 0.94
CA LEU A 14 10.74 -15.24 0.41
C LEU A 14 9.65 -15.10 1.48
N ASP A 15 9.89 -15.60 2.69
CA ASP A 15 8.97 -15.43 3.83
C ASP A 15 8.77 -13.94 4.16
N ALA A 16 9.85 -13.15 4.15
CA ALA A 16 9.77 -11.71 4.38
C ALA A 16 8.99 -10.96 3.28
N LEU A 17 9.05 -11.43 2.03
CA LEU A 17 8.21 -10.88 0.96
C LEU A 17 6.74 -11.17 1.20
N ASP A 18 6.38 -12.39 1.62
CA ASP A 18 5.00 -12.74 1.94
C ASP A 18 4.45 -11.91 3.12
N GLU A 19 5.25 -11.68 4.17
CA GLU A 19 4.89 -10.80 5.28
C GLU A 19 4.70 -9.35 4.82
N LEU A 20 5.59 -8.87 3.97
CA LEU A 20 5.54 -7.53 3.41
C LEU A 20 4.29 -7.34 2.51
N GLU A 21 3.92 -8.34 1.71
CA GLU A 21 2.68 -8.32 0.91
C GLU A 21 1.44 -8.16 1.81
N GLN A 22 1.38 -8.93 2.89
CA GLN A 22 0.24 -8.89 3.82
C GLN A 22 0.14 -7.54 4.54
N ALA A 23 1.28 -6.99 4.98
CA ALA A 23 1.33 -5.66 5.59
C ALA A 23 0.89 -4.58 4.61
N ALA A 24 1.36 -4.64 3.36
CA ALA A 24 1.00 -3.74 2.28
C ALA A 24 -0.51 -3.76 1.97
N LEU A 25 -1.09 -4.95 1.79
CA LEU A 25 -2.53 -5.11 1.56
C LEU A 25 -3.36 -4.57 2.73
N LYS A 26 -2.92 -4.85 3.97
CA LYS A 26 -3.59 -4.36 5.17
C LYS A 26 -3.59 -2.83 5.22
N MET A 27 -2.48 -2.19 4.87
CA MET A 27 -2.36 -0.73 4.86
C MET A 27 -3.30 -0.11 3.83
N VAL A 28 -3.18 -0.51 2.54
CA VAL A 28 -4.01 0.03 1.45
C VAL A 28 -5.49 -0.15 1.77
N ARG A 29 -5.90 -1.33 2.25
CA ARG A 29 -7.30 -1.57 2.63
C ARG A 29 -7.75 -0.64 3.75
N ALA A 30 -6.98 -0.54 4.83
CA ALA A 30 -7.37 0.29 5.98
C ALA A 30 -7.45 1.78 5.63
N GLU A 31 -6.52 2.25 4.81
CA GLU A 31 -6.47 3.63 4.33
C GLU A 31 -7.69 3.97 3.47
N ILE A 32 -7.96 3.18 2.42
CA ILE A 32 -9.07 3.48 1.50
C ILE A 32 -10.43 3.27 2.16
N GLU A 33 -10.60 2.29 3.07
CA GLU A 33 -11.83 2.09 3.83
C GLU A 33 -12.12 3.27 4.77
N CYS A 34 -11.07 3.88 5.34
CA CYS A 34 -11.17 5.06 6.20
C CYS A 34 -11.01 6.39 5.44
N GLY A 35 -10.99 6.36 4.10
CA GLY A 35 -10.58 7.49 3.27
C GLY A 35 -11.20 8.85 3.65
N PRO A 36 -12.53 8.97 3.77
CA PRO A 36 -13.18 10.23 4.15
C PRO A 36 -12.77 10.77 5.53
N VAL A 37 -12.46 9.86 6.47
CA VAL A 37 -12.00 10.24 7.81
C VAL A 37 -10.56 10.74 7.74
N ILE A 38 -9.71 10.07 6.97
CA ILE A 38 -8.32 10.48 6.76
C ILE A 38 -8.28 11.85 6.07
N ASP A 39 -9.10 12.08 5.04
CA ASP A 39 -9.20 13.39 4.38
C ASP A 39 -9.57 14.50 5.37
N GLY A 40 -10.55 14.24 6.25
CA GLY A 40 -10.96 15.19 7.28
C GLY A 40 -9.85 15.47 8.31
N LEU A 41 -9.09 14.44 8.70
CA LEU A 41 -7.95 14.58 9.60
C LEU A 41 -6.82 15.37 8.93
N MET A 42 -6.45 15.04 7.69
CA MET A 42 -5.40 15.75 6.92
C MET A 42 -5.73 17.23 6.69
N ALA A 43 -7.01 17.59 6.62
CA ALA A 43 -7.44 18.99 6.54
C ALA A 43 -7.37 19.74 7.87
N ASP A 44 -7.18 19.04 9.00
CA ASP A 44 -7.05 19.65 10.33
C ASP A 44 -5.57 20.03 10.60
N PRO A 45 -5.26 21.34 10.79
CA PRO A 45 -3.90 21.80 11.09
C PRO A 45 -3.26 21.17 12.34
N LEU A 46 -4.06 20.62 13.25
CA LEU A 46 -3.55 19.93 14.44
C LEU A 46 -2.94 18.56 14.11
N THR A 47 -3.16 18.03 12.91
CA THR A 47 -2.58 16.75 12.47
C THR A 47 -1.38 16.92 11.54
N GLU A 48 -1.03 18.16 11.18
CA GLU A 48 0.15 18.46 10.38
C GLU A 48 1.43 17.95 11.07
N GLY A 49 2.29 17.26 10.32
CA GLY A 49 3.51 16.63 10.85
C GLY A 49 3.27 15.33 11.61
N SER A 50 2.03 14.81 11.62
CA SER A 50 1.72 13.53 12.27
C SER A 50 2.08 12.33 11.39
N ARG A 51 1.86 11.12 11.92
CA ARG A 51 2.04 9.88 11.15
C ARG A 51 1.02 9.73 10.01
N LEU A 52 0.00 10.57 9.92
CA LEU A 52 -0.93 10.58 8.79
C LEU A 52 -0.24 11.08 7.51
N ASP A 53 0.68 12.03 7.63
CA ASP A 53 1.51 12.47 6.49
C ASP A 53 2.32 11.29 5.95
N LEU A 54 2.90 10.48 6.84
CA LEU A 54 3.65 9.29 6.42
C LEU A 54 2.74 8.28 5.71
N LEU A 55 1.49 8.12 6.15
CA LEU A 55 0.54 7.21 5.49
C LEU A 55 0.31 7.65 4.03
N TYR A 56 0.11 8.95 3.81
CA TYR A 56 -0.03 9.53 2.46
C TYR A 56 1.24 9.40 1.62
N GLU A 57 2.43 9.54 2.21
CA GLU A 57 3.69 9.39 1.45
C GLU A 57 3.97 7.93 1.06
N VAL A 58 3.54 6.97 1.90
CA VAL A 58 3.83 5.55 1.66
C VAL A 58 2.75 4.83 0.87
N ASP A 59 1.58 5.41 0.64
CA ASP A 59 0.45 4.75 -0.05
C ASP A 59 0.80 4.33 -1.49
N THR A 60 1.51 5.19 -2.22
CA THR A 60 2.01 4.97 -3.58
C THR A 60 3.14 3.96 -3.58
N LEU A 61 4.07 4.04 -2.62
CA LEU A 61 5.14 3.05 -2.45
C LEU A 61 4.57 1.64 -2.20
N VAL A 62 3.56 1.55 -1.33
CA VAL A 62 2.89 0.29 -1.01
C VAL A 62 2.10 -0.22 -2.22
N THR A 63 1.48 0.68 -2.97
CA THR A 63 0.80 0.34 -4.23
C THR A 63 1.79 -0.19 -5.29
N ASP A 64 2.97 0.42 -5.42
CA ASP A 64 4.04 -0.01 -6.33
C ASP A 64 4.56 -1.39 -5.98
N LEU A 65 4.82 -1.61 -4.69
CA LEU A 65 5.22 -2.91 -4.15
C LEU A 65 4.17 -3.97 -4.51
N LEU A 66 2.88 -3.71 -4.25
CA LEU A 66 1.81 -4.65 -4.58
C LEU A 66 1.71 -4.90 -6.08
N THR A 67 1.89 -3.87 -6.92
CA THR A 67 1.95 -4.04 -8.38
C THR A 67 3.12 -4.93 -8.79
N ALA A 68 4.31 -4.69 -8.23
CA ALA A 68 5.51 -5.50 -8.49
C ALA A 68 5.34 -6.96 -8.05
N MET A 69 4.56 -7.22 -7.00
CA MET A 69 4.18 -8.55 -6.52
C MET A 69 3.01 -9.19 -7.31
N GLY A 70 2.55 -8.54 -8.39
CA GLY A 70 1.48 -9.04 -9.25
C GLY A 70 0.08 -8.87 -8.68
N ARG A 71 -0.12 -7.98 -7.70
CA ARG A 71 -1.40 -7.69 -7.04
C ARG A 71 -2.15 -6.47 -7.59
N ARG A 72 -1.71 -5.94 -8.73
CA ARG A 72 -2.35 -4.81 -9.43
C ARG A 72 -3.87 -4.93 -9.54
N ARG A 73 -4.39 -6.11 -9.94
CA ARG A 73 -5.84 -6.34 -10.07
C ARG A 73 -6.57 -6.29 -8.73
N THR A 74 -5.95 -6.82 -7.68
CA THR A 74 -6.48 -6.79 -6.30
C THR A 74 -6.58 -5.35 -5.82
N VAL A 75 -5.52 -4.55 -6.00
CA VAL A 75 -5.52 -3.12 -5.65
C VAL A 75 -6.59 -2.36 -6.45
N GLY A 76 -6.70 -2.61 -7.75
CA GLY A 76 -7.73 -1.99 -8.59
C GLY A 76 -9.16 -2.31 -8.12
N ALA A 77 -9.44 -3.55 -7.71
CA ALA A 77 -10.74 -3.93 -7.16
C ALA A 77 -11.03 -3.23 -5.81
N LEU A 78 -10.03 -3.19 -4.92
CA LEU A 78 -10.11 -2.49 -3.65
C LEU A 78 -10.45 -1.00 -3.83
N LEU A 79 -9.79 -0.33 -4.78
CA LEU A 79 -10.05 1.08 -5.09
C LEU A 79 -11.45 1.32 -5.66
N GLN A 80 -11.98 0.39 -6.47
CA GLN A 80 -13.34 0.50 -7.02
C GLN A 80 -14.43 0.37 -5.95
N GLU A 81 -14.18 -0.44 -4.93
CA GLU A 81 -15.12 -0.67 -3.83
C GLU A 81 -14.99 0.39 -2.72
N ALA A 82 -13.90 1.16 -2.71
CA ALA A 82 -13.61 2.14 -1.67
C ALA A 82 -14.54 3.38 -1.71
N PRO A 83 -14.89 3.95 -0.54
CA PRO A 83 -15.52 5.25 -0.44
C PRO A 83 -14.73 6.34 -1.18
N ALA A 84 -15.41 7.41 -1.60
CA ALA A 84 -14.74 8.55 -2.23
C ALA A 84 -13.80 9.25 -1.24
N SER A 85 -12.53 9.36 -1.62
CA SER A 85 -11.49 10.05 -0.84
C SER A 85 -10.36 10.51 -1.75
N SER A 86 -9.54 11.42 -1.23
CA SER A 86 -8.33 11.88 -1.93
C SER A 86 -7.37 10.73 -2.21
N ALA A 87 -7.14 9.84 -1.24
CA ALA A 87 -6.30 8.66 -1.39
C ALA A 87 -6.81 7.71 -2.49
N ARG A 88 -8.13 7.42 -2.53
CA ARG A 88 -8.68 6.56 -3.59
C ARG A 88 -8.44 7.16 -4.97
N ASP A 89 -8.70 8.45 -5.13
CA ASP A 89 -8.59 9.13 -6.42
C ASP A 89 -7.11 9.22 -6.86
N ALA A 90 -6.21 9.55 -5.93
CA ALA A 90 -4.75 9.58 -6.16
C ALA A 90 -4.20 8.21 -6.56
N LEU A 91 -4.51 7.16 -5.79
CA LEU A 91 -4.07 5.79 -6.08
C LEU A 91 -4.67 5.25 -7.37
N THR A 92 -5.91 5.63 -7.72
CA THR A 92 -6.52 5.25 -9.00
C THR A 92 -5.81 5.91 -10.18
N ALA A 93 -5.45 7.19 -10.07
CA ALA A 93 -4.67 7.90 -11.06
C ALA A 93 -3.27 7.28 -11.21
N HIS A 94 -2.56 7.09 -10.09
CA HIS A 94 -1.24 6.46 -10.03
C HIS A 94 -1.23 5.07 -10.68
N LEU A 95 -2.21 4.22 -10.34
CA LEU A 95 -2.32 2.89 -10.93
C LEU A 95 -2.54 2.96 -12.45
N SER A 96 -3.25 3.98 -12.94
CA SER A 96 -3.52 4.15 -14.37
C SER A 96 -2.28 4.58 -15.17
N GLU A 97 -1.35 5.31 -14.55
CA GLU A 97 -0.09 5.77 -15.15
C GLU A 97 0.97 4.66 -15.28
N GLN A 98 0.82 3.57 -14.53
CA GLN A 98 1.72 2.40 -14.58
C GLN A 98 1.47 1.44 -15.76
N ASN A 99 0.67 1.86 -16.75
CA ASN A 99 0.37 1.05 -17.95
C ASN A 99 1.37 1.29 -19.09
#